data_AF-A0A387BBJ0-F1
#
_entry.id   AF-A0A387BBJ0-F1
#
_cell.length_a   1.000
_cell.length_b   1.000
_cell.length_c   1.000
_cell.angle_alpha   90.00
_cell.angle_beta   90.00
_cell.angle_gamma   90.00
#
_symmetry.space_group_name_H-M   'P 1'
#
loop_
_entity.id
_entity.type
_entity.pdbx_description
1 polymer ?
#
loop_
_entity_poly.entity_id
_entity_poly.type
_entity_poly.pdbx_seq_one_letter_code
_entity_poly.pdbx_strand_id
1 'polypeptide(L)' 'MSDEPVRAELKVVGGDPTPEELAAASAVLQGALDEAAGMRDAARRPRSAWERGRRNLRQPLPRGGWNPWAS' A
#
# COMPACT_ATOMS: atom_id res chain seq x y z
N MET A 1 11.28 -2.69 -20.67
CA MET A 1 12.27 -2.95 -19.61
C MET A 1 11.63 -3.97 -18.71
N SER A 2 12.04 -5.23 -18.80
CA SER A 2 11.50 -6.30 -17.96
C SER A 2 11.99 -6.08 -16.53
N ASP A 3 11.07 -6.06 -15.59
CA ASP A 3 11.36 -6.06 -14.16
C ASP A 3 11.69 -7.52 -13.77
N GLU A 4 12.94 -7.93 -14.03
CA GLU A 4 13.46 -9.18 -13.49
C GLU A 4 13.54 -9.00 -11.96
N PRO A 5 12.91 -9.88 -11.17
CA PRO A 5 12.92 -9.72 -9.72
C PRO A 5 14.37 -9.80 -9.26
N VAL A 6 14.92 -8.65 -8.84
CA VAL A 6 16.25 -8.58 -8.24
C VAL A 6 16.21 -9.44 -6.99
N ARG A 7 16.76 -10.65 -7.07
CA ARG A 7 16.97 -11.49 -5.90
C ARG A 7 18.00 -10.78 -5.04
N ALA A 8 17.55 -10.16 -3.96
CA ALA A 8 18.42 -9.52 -3.00
C ALA A 8 19.33 -10.59 -2.38
N GLU A 9 20.63 -10.54 -2.67
CA GLU A 9 21.63 -11.38 -2.02
C GLU A 9 21.87 -10.87 -0.59
N LEU A 10 21.46 -11.64 0.41
CA LEU A 10 21.74 -11.36 1.82
C LEU A 10 23.11 -11.96 2.18
N LYS A 11 24.00 -11.13 2.73
CA LYS A 11 25.31 -11.55 3.23
C LYS A 11 25.38 -11.39 4.74
N VAL A 12 25.65 -12.48 5.45
CA VAL A 12 25.98 -12.45 6.88
C VAL A 12 27.44 -11.98 7.04
N VAL A 13 27.64 -10.88 7.78
CA VAL A 13 28.97 -10.28 7.99
C VAL A 13 29.58 -10.61 9.35
N GLY A 14 28.81 -11.21 10.26
CA GLY A 14 29.27 -11.63 11.58
C GLY A 14 28.24 -12.51 12.29
N GLY A 15 28.71 -13.28 13.29
CA GLY A 15 27.92 -14.31 13.96
C GLY A 15 27.86 -15.64 13.19
N ASP A 16 27.18 -16.63 13.78
CA ASP A 16 26.88 -17.93 13.16
C ASP A 16 25.39 -18.23 13.38
N PRO A 17 24.48 -17.52 12.69
CA PRO A 17 23.06 -17.72 12.87
C PRO A 17 22.65 -19.10 12.38
N THR A 18 21.74 -19.73 13.11
CA THR A 18 21.13 -20.98 12.65
C THR A 18 20.33 -20.74 11.36
N PRO A 19 20.13 -21.78 10.52
CA PRO A 19 19.29 -21.67 9.33
C PRO A 19 17.89 -21.11 9.64
N GLU A 20 17.32 -21.50 10.77
CA GLU A 20 16.01 -21.06 11.25
C GLU A 20 16.00 -19.57 11.59
N GLU A 21 17.03 -19.06 12.28
CA GLU A 21 17.14 -17.64 12.59
C GLU A 21 17.32 -16.80 11.32
N LEU A 22 18.11 -17.27 10.36
CA LEU A 22 18.29 -16.60 9.08
C LEU A 22 16.97 -16.55 8.28
N ALA A 23 16.19 -17.64 8.31
CA ALA A 23 14.86 -17.68 7.70
C ALA A 23 13.89 -16.71 8.38
N ALA A 24 13.88 -16.66 9.71
CA ALA A 24 13.04 -15.73 10.46
C ALA A 24 13.40 -14.26 10.15
N ALA A 25 14.70 -13.93 10.18
CA ALA A 25 15.17 -12.59 9.89
C ALA A 25 14.84 -12.15 8.45
N SER A 26 15.04 -13.03 7.47
CA SER A 26 14.72 -12.73 6.07
C SER A 26 13.21 -12.54 5.83
N ALA A 27 12.36 -13.32 6.49
CA ALA A 27 10.90 -13.13 6.42
C ALA A 27 10.46 -11.77 6.97
N VAL A 28 11.03 -11.33 8.10
CA VAL A 28 10.74 -10.00 8.68
C VAL A 28 11.20 -8.89 7.74
N LEU A 29 12.42 -9.01 7.18
CA LEU A 29 12.95 -8.04 6.22
C LEU A 29 12.09 -7.96 4.97
N GLN A 30 11.63 -9.10 4.42
CA GLN A 30 10.74 -9.12 3.27
C GLN A 30 9.41 -8.42 3.57
N GLY A 31 8.79 -8.70 4.73
CA GLY A 31 7.55 -8.03 5.14
C GLY A 31 7.71 -6.51 5.25
N ALA A 32 8.82 -6.04 5.81
CA ALA A 32 9.12 -4.60 5.91
C ALA A 32 9.35 -3.95 4.53
N LEU A 33 10.00 -4.66 3.60
CA LEU A 33 10.19 -4.19 2.23
C LEU A 33 8.86 -4.10 1.47
N ASP A 34 7.99 -5.10 1.62
CA ASP A 34 6.67 -5.13 0.98
C ASP A 34 5.78 -4.00 1.51
N GLU A 35 5.80 -3.74 2.83
CA GLU A 35 5.09 -2.61 3.43
C GLU A 35 5.61 -1.27 2.89
N ALA A 36 6.94 -1.09 2.84
CA ALA A 36 7.55 0.12 2.30
C ALA A 36 7.23 0.32 0.80
N ALA A 37 7.16 -0.76 0.02
CA ALA A 37 6.73 -0.73 -1.37
C ALA A 37 5.25 -0.33 -1.48
N GLY A 38 4.36 -0.95 -0.69
CA GLY A 38 2.93 -0.63 -0.64
C GLY A 38 2.66 0.83 -0.28
N MET A 39 3.43 1.41 0.66
CA MET A 39 3.33 2.84 0.98
C MET A 39 3.72 3.74 -0.20
N ARG A 40 4.78 3.38 -0.92
CA ARG A 40 5.23 4.12 -2.12
C ARG A 40 4.20 4.04 -3.24
N ASP A 41 3.56 2.89 -3.41
CA ASP A 41 2.54 2.68 -4.43
C ASP A 41 1.24 3.41 -4.07
N ALA A 42 0.84 3.39 -2.79
CA ALA A 42 -0.28 4.18 -2.30
C ALA A 42 -0.05 5.69 -2.52
N ALA A 43 1.18 6.17 -2.31
CA ALA A 43 1.55 7.57 -2.56
C ALA A 43 1.53 7.94 -4.05
N ARG A 44 1.85 6.99 -4.95
CA ARG A 44 1.84 7.20 -6.40
C ARG A 44 0.48 6.95 -7.06
N ARG A 45 -0.45 6.30 -6.37
CA ARG A 45 -1.76 5.94 -6.94
C ARG A 45 -2.52 7.20 -7.35
N PRO A 46 -3.09 7.24 -8.57
CA PRO A 46 -3.99 8.32 -8.95
C PRO A 46 -5.21 8.31 -8.02
N ARG A 47 -5.61 9.49 -7.55
CA ARG A 47 -6.80 9.64 -6.69
C ARG A 47 -8.01 8.98 -7.37
N SER A 48 -8.72 8.13 -6.67
CA SER A 48 -9.94 7.48 -7.16
C SER A 48 -11.06 8.50 -7.46
N ALA A 49 -12.04 8.10 -8.26
CA ALA A 49 -13.21 8.93 -8.55
C ALA A 49 -13.95 9.36 -7.26
N TRP A 50 -14.06 8.46 -6.29
CA TRP A 50 -14.60 8.74 -4.96
C TRP A 50 -13.81 9.82 -4.21
N GLU A 51 -12.47 9.69 -4.14
CA GLU A 51 -11.60 10.68 -3.48
C GLU A 51 -11.58 12.04 -4.16
N ARG A 52 -11.86 12.10 -5.47
CA ARG A 52 -12.03 13.34 -6.21
C ARG A 52 -13.36 14.02 -5.89
N GLY A 53 -14.47 13.25 -5.88
CA GLY A 53 -15.82 13.74 -5.63
C GLY A 53 -16.11 14.11 -4.18
N ARG A 54 -15.44 13.46 -3.21
CA ARG A 54 -15.61 13.70 -1.76
C ARG A 54 -15.35 15.15 -1.33
N ARG A 55 -14.59 15.95 -2.11
CA ARG A 55 -14.38 17.38 -1.81
C ARG A 55 -15.68 18.19 -1.84
N ASN A 56 -16.61 17.84 -2.72
CA ASN A 56 -17.91 18.52 -2.82
C ASN A 56 -18.90 18.07 -1.75
N LEU A 57 -18.57 17.01 -1.00
CA LEU A 57 -19.39 16.45 0.09
C LEU A 57 -18.93 16.92 1.49
N ARG A 58 -18.01 17.90 1.58
CA ARG A 58 -17.62 18.49 2.88
C ARG A 58 -18.67 19.44 3.45
N GLN A 59 -19.66 19.81 2.65
CA GLN A 59 -20.80 20.55 3.10
C GLN A 59 -21.96 19.59 3.35
N PRO A 60 -22.79 19.85 4.37
CA PRO A 60 -24.03 19.10 4.56
C PRO A 60 -24.82 19.04 3.25
N LEU A 61 -25.32 17.85 2.91
CA LEU A 61 -26.15 17.71 1.72
C LEU A 61 -27.42 18.55 1.92
N PRO A 62 -27.77 19.46 0.99
CA PRO A 62 -28.98 20.25 1.12
C PRO A 62 -30.19 19.32 1.21
N ARG A 63 -30.96 19.43 2.30
CA ARG A 63 -32.17 18.63 2.52
C ARG A 63 -33.21 19.05 1.48
N GLY A 64 -33.83 18.06 0.81
CA GLY A 64 -34.98 18.28 -0.08
C GLY A 64 -34.70 18.36 -1.58
N GLY A 65 -33.46 18.15 -2.05
CA GLY A 65 -33.11 18.21 -3.48
C GLY A 65 -33.13 16.87 -4.24
N TRP A 66 -33.37 15.74 -3.57
CA TRP A 66 -33.25 14.40 -4.16
C TRP A 66 -34.50 13.56 -3.88
N ASN A 67 -35.59 13.81 -4.61
CA ASN A 67 -36.73 12.89 -4.67
C ASN A 67 -37.26 12.77 -6.12
N PRO A 68 -36.53 12.07 -7.02
CA PRO A 68 -36.97 11.89 -8.40
C PRO A 68 -38.22 11.00 -8.57
N TRP A 69 -38.75 10.43 -7.48
CA TRP A 69 -39.96 9.59 -7.46
C TRP A 69 -41.13 10.24 -6.71
N ALA A 70 -41.09 11.55 -6.46
CA ALA A 70 -42.29 12.29 -6.06
C ALA A 70 -43.15 12.52 -7.31
N SER A 71 -43.83 11.47 -7.77
CA SER A 71 -44.84 11.48 -8.82
C SER A 71 -45.86 10.41 -8.51
#